data_AF-A0A954F419-F1
#
_entry.id   AF-A0A954F419-F1
#
_cell.length_a   1.000
_cell.length_b   1.000
_cell.length_c   1.000
_cell.angle_alpha   90.00
_cell.angle_beta   90.00
_cell.angle_gamma   90.00
#
_symmetry.space_group_name_H-M   'P 1'
#
loop_
_entity.id
_entity.type
_entity.pdbx_description
1 polymer ?
#
loop_
_entity_poly.entity_id
_entity_poly.type
_entity_poly.pdbx_seq_one_letter_code
_entity_poly.pdbx_strand_id
1 'polypeptide(L)'
;FLAGLREIEKHAGDPALFLEQFFATGKLDGDGHAALNLLAMSACYSPNPDSPLGFDLPIDLRTGERIHEVWQRWLEFDPVVACGQHAEALRGLRGLYLEAGKRDEFHLQFSLRILARELQRHGIPHEHTEFEGGHFGMDARYKTVLPRLLGYLAD
;
A
#
# COMPACT_ATOMS: atom_id res chain seq x y z
N PHE A 1 2.61 8.71 -4.63
CA PHE A 1 3.28 8.99 -5.93
C PHE A 1 3.65 10.44 -6.10
N LEU A 2 2.70 11.38 -6.20
CA LEU A 2 3.00 12.78 -6.53
C LEU A 2 3.94 13.49 -5.54
N ALA A 3 3.79 13.25 -4.23
CA ALA A 3 4.75 13.74 -3.24
C ALA A 3 6.18 13.22 -3.51
N GLY A 4 6.31 11.93 -3.84
CA GLY A 4 7.60 11.34 -4.20
C GLY A 4 8.20 11.94 -5.48
N LEU A 5 7.37 12.27 -6.48
CA LEU A 5 7.85 12.98 -7.68
C LEU A 5 8.39 14.38 -7.35
N ARG A 6 7.69 15.11 -6.48
CA ARG A 6 8.14 16.43 -6.03
C ARG A 6 9.49 16.36 -5.30
N GLU A 7 9.74 15.28 -4.57
CA GLU A 7 11.07 15.05 -3.99
C GLU A 7 12.11 14.76 -5.08
N ILE A 8 11.82 13.83 -6.00
CA ILE A 8 12.73 13.45 -7.09
C ILE A 8 13.10 14.66 -7.96
N GLU A 9 12.20 15.64 -8.13
CA GLU A 9 12.48 16.89 -8.84
C GLU A 9 13.64 17.69 -8.23
N LYS A 10 13.82 17.63 -6.89
CA LYS A 10 14.97 18.26 -6.21
C LYS A 10 16.30 17.60 -6.58
N HIS A 11 16.25 16.40 -7.14
CA HIS A 11 17.38 15.61 -7.63
C HIS A 11 17.45 15.62 -9.17
N ALA A 12 17.10 16.75 -9.80
CA ALA A 12 17.08 16.92 -11.25
C ALA A 12 16.15 15.92 -11.98
N GLY A 13 15.12 15.43 -11.30
CA GLY A 13 14.21 14.43 -11.85
C GLY A 13 14.81 13.01 -11.88
N ASP A 14 15.97 12.79 -11.27
CA ASP A 14 16.69 11.52 -11.30
C ASP A 14 16.55 10.74 -9.97
N PRO A 15 15.84 9.61 -9.96
CA PRO A 15 15.70 8.78 -8.76
C PRO A 15 17.02 8.11 -8.31
N ALA A 16 18.01 7.94 -9.20
CA ALA A 16 19.31 7.39 -8.82
C ALA A 16 20.06 8.37 -7.91
N LEU A 17 20.07 9.66 -8.25
CA LEU A 17 20.67 10.71 -7.42
C LEU A 17 20.00 10.84 -6.05
N PHE A 18 18.69 10.68 -5.99
CA PHE A 18 17.98 10.59 -4.71
C PHE A 18 18.46 9.40 -3.88
N LEU A 19 18.54 8.20 -4.48
CA LEU A 19 19.00 6.99 -3.78
C LEU A 19 20.44 7.11 -3.30
N GLU A 20 21.35 7.66 -4.12
CA GLU A 20 22.73 7.92 -3.73
C GLU A 20 22.82 8.78 -2.47
N GLN A 21 22.08 9.89 -2.43
CA GLN A 21 22.04 10.77 -1.25
C GLN A 21 21.42 10.05 -0.04
N PHE A 22 20.32 9.32 -0.25
CA PHE A 22 19.67 8.56 0.82
C PHE A 22 20.64 7.52 1.42
N PHE A 23 21.33 6.72 0.60
CA PHE A 23 22.28 5.74 1.10
C PHE A 23 23.52 6.36 1.75
N ALA A 24 23.93 7.55 1.31
CA ALA A 24 25.05 8.28 1.93
C ALA A 24 24.70 8.91 3.29
N THR A 25 23.44 9.33 3.49
CA THR A 25 23.08 10.21 4.62
C THR A 25 21.96 9.68 5.53
N GLY A 26 21.15 8.75 5.06
CA GLY A 26 19.95 8.24 5.75
C GLY A 26 18.84 9.27 5.94
N LYS A 27 18.92 10.45 5.31
CA LYS A 27 17.95 11.54 5.52
C LYS A 27 16.70 11.35 4.67
N LEU A 28 15.54 11.58 5.28
CA LEU A 28 14.20 11.55 4.65
C LEU A 28 13.37 12.73 5.15
N ASP A 29 13.81 13.95 4.84
CA ASP A 29 13.07 15.17 5.14
C ASP A 29 12.02 15.48 4.06
N GLY A 30 11.02 16.29 4.40
CA GLY A 30 9.95 16.68 3.48
C GLY A 30 9.24 15.46 2.86
N ASP A 31 9.34 15.30 1.55
CA ASP A 31 8.72 14.20 0.80
C ASP A 31 9.67 13.02 0.58
N GLY A 32 10.86 13.02 1.21
CA GLY A 32 11.86 11.95 1.17
C GLY A 32 11.26 10.56 1.40
N HIS A 33 10.43 10.42 2.43
CA HIS A 33 9.74 9.15 2.70
C HIS A 33 8.81 8.73 1.54
N ALA A 34 8.12 9.69 0.91
CA ALA A 34 7.24 9.40 -0.22
C ALA A 34 8.00 8.97 -1.48
N ALA A 35 9.18 9.56 -1.74
CA ALA A 35 10.07 9.13 -2.81
C ALA A 35 10.63 7.74 -2.53
N LEU A 36 11.20 7.51 -1.35
CA LEU A 36 11.73 6.21 -0.98
C LEU A 36 10.65 5.13 -1.07
N ASN A 37 9.44 5.40 -0.58
CA ASN A 37 8.32 4.47 -0.69
C ASN A 37 7.93 4.20 -2.15
N LEU A 38 7.90 5.20 -3.04
CA LEU A 38 7.66 4.99 -4.47
C LEU A 38 8.71 4.04 -5.07
N LEU A 39 10.00 4.27 -4.80
CA LEU A 39 11.09 3.46 -5.35
C LEU A 39 11.09 2.04 -4.77
N ALA A 40 10.96 1.90 -3.46
CA ALA A 40 10.93 0.60 -2.78
C ALA A 40 9.75 -0.26 -3.22
N MET A 41 8.56 0.33 -3.35
CA MET A 41 7.37 -0.40 -3.83
C MET A 41 7.53 -0.79 -5.31
N SER A 42 8.17 0.04 -6.12
CA SER A 42 8.51 -0.29 -7.51
C SER A 42 9.47 -1.47 -7.60
N ALA A 43 10.48 -1.54 -6.72
CA ALA A 43 11.37 -2.70 -6.64
C ALA A 43 10.63 -3.99 -6.29
N CYS A 44 9.58 -3.92 -5.48
CA CYS A 44 8.78 -5.09 -5.10
C CYS A 44 7.76 -5.52 -6.16
N TYR A 45 7.04 -4.57 -6.78
CA TYR A 45 5.89 -4.86 -7.63
C TYR A 45 6.18 -4.79 -9.13
N SER A 46 7.30 -4.18 -9.51
CA SER A 46 7.74 -4.10 -10.90
C SER A 46 9.26 -4.28 -11.04
N PRO A 47 9.85 -5.36 -10.47
CA PRO A 47 11.26 -5.66 -10.66
C PRO A 47 11.58 -5.85 -12.15
N ASN A 48 12.73 -5.31 -12.57
CA ASN A 48 13.21 -5.36 -13.94
C ASN A 48 14.74 -5.29 -13.95
N PRO A 49 15.44 -6.43 -14.07
CA PRO A 49 16.90 -6.47 -14.04
C PRO A 49 17.56 -5.73 -15.22
N ASP A 50 16.81 -5.45 -16.29
CA ASP A 50 17.30 -4.73 -17.47
C ASP A 50 17.17 -3.20 -17.31
N SER A 51 16.44 -2.72 -16.30
CA SER A 51 16.34 -1.30 -15.96
C SER A 51 17.59 -0.84 -15.19
N PRO A 52 18.10 0.38 -15.41
CA PRO A 52 19.24 0.92 -14.66
C PRO A 52 19.07 0.90 -13.13
N LEU A 53 17.83 0.98 -12.64
CA LEU A 53 17.51 0.92 -11.21
C LEU A 53 17.21 -0.50 -10.71
N GLY A 54 17.13 -1.48 -11.61
CA GLY A 54 16.69 -2.85 -11.29
C GLY A 54 15.15 -3.02 -11.19
N PHE A 55 14.38 -1.97 -11.51
CA PHE A 55 12.92 -1.97 -11.52
C PHE A 55 12.35 -0.87 -12.41
N ASP A 56 11.07 -1.01 -12.77
CA ASP A 56 10.33 0.01 -13.52
C ASP A 56 9.45 0.83 -12.57
N LEU A 57 9.29 2.11 -12.87
CA LEU A 57 8.40 3.00 -12.13
C LEU A 57 6.98 2.95 -12.71
N PRO A 58 5.92 2.99 -11.87
CA PRO A 58 4.53 2.93 -12.33
C PRO A 58 4.01 4.24 -12.93
N ILE A 59 4.84 5.29 -12.97
CA ILE A 59 4.46 6.64 -13.36
C ILE A 59 5.59 7.30 -14.16
N ASP A 60 5.23 8.16 -15.09
CA ASP A 60 6.15 9.07 -15.75
C ASP A 60 6.67 10.10 -14.74
N LEU A 61 7.99 10.21 -14.61
CA LEU A 61 8.62 11.04 -13.58
C LEU A 61 8.37 12.54 -13.77
N ARG A 62 8.08 12.98 -15.00
CA ARG A 62 7.90 14.40 -15.34
C ARG A 62 6.46 14.86 -15.18
N THR A 63 5.50 14.01 -15.56
CA THR A 63 4.08 14.35 -15.63
C THR A 63 3.26 13.71 -14.52
N GLY A 64 3.74 12.61 -13.94
CA GLY A 64 3.00 11.78 -12.99
C GLY A 64 1.89 10.95 -13.62
N GLU A 65 1.79 10.91 -14.95
CA GLU A 65 0.87 10.00 -15.65
C GLU A 65 1.26 8.54 -15.35
N ARG A 66 0.25 7.68 -15.14
CA ARG A 66 0.51 6.26 -14.88
C ARG A 66 0.98 5.59 -16.17
N ILE A 67 2.05 4.80 -16.06
CA ILE A 67 2.51 3.92 -17.14
C ILE A 67 1.67 2.66 -17.05
N HIS A 68 0.76 2.47 -18.01
CA HIS A 68 -0.30 1.47 -17.91
C HIS A 68 0.26 0.06 -17.72
N GLU A 69 1.28 -0.31 -18.47
CA GLU A 69 1.87 -1.65 -18.48
C GLU A 69 2.51 -1.98 -17.13
N VAL A 70 3.22 -1.02 -16.54
CA VAL A 70 3.80 -1.17 -15.21
C VAL A 70 2.72 -1.22 -14.14
N TRP A 71 1.70 -0.37 -14.26
CA TRP A 71 0.57 -0.32 -13.33
C TRP A 71 -0.24 -1.62 -13.30
N GLN A 72 -0.38 -2.33 -14.42
CA GLN A 72 -1.07 -3.63 -14.40
C GLN A 72 -0.36 -4.65 -13.51
N ARG A 73 0.98 -4.71 -13.53
CA ARG A 73 1.74 -5.59 -12.62
C ARG A 73 1.48 -5.26 -11.15
N TRP A 74 1.34 -3.97 -10.82
CA TRP A 74 0.99 -3.55 -9.47
C TRP A 74 -0.42 -4.01 -9.07
N LEU A 75 -1.38 -3.94 -9.99
CA LEU A 75 -2.75 -4.38 -9.73
C LEU A 75 -2.88 -5.88 -9.49
N GLU A 76 -1.92 -6.70 -9.94
CA GLU A 76 -1.87 -8.13 -9.59
C GLU A 76 -1.70 -8.36 -8.08
N PHE A 77 -1.11 -7.39 -7.37
CA PHE A 77 -0.94 -7.41 -5.91
C PHE A 77 -2.02 -6.62 -5.16
N ASP A 78 -2.94 -5.95 -5.85
CA ASP A 78 -3.98 -5.14 -5.21
C ASP A 78 -5.03 -6.03 -4.53
N PRO A 79 -5.24 -5.93 -3.20
CA PRO A 79 -6.23 -6.73 -2.48
C PRO A 79 -7.64 -6.60 -3.04
N VAL A 80 -8.01 -5.44 -3.58
CA VAL A 80 -9.34 -5.21 -4.19
C VAL A 80 -9.50 -6.08 -5.43
N VAL A 81 -8.45 -6.22 -6.24
CA VAL A 81 -8.46 -7.06 -7.44
C VAL A 81 -8.35 -8.53 -7.06
N ALA A 82 -7.41 -8.85 -6.17
CA ALA A 82 -7.08 -10.21 -5.75
C ALA A 82 -8.22 -10.89 -4.99
N CYS A 83 -9.08 -10.14 -4.28
CA CYS A 83 -10.13 -10.74 -3.45
C CYS A 83 -11.14 -11.58 -4.25
N GLY A 84 -11.47 -11.16 -5.49
CA GLY A 84 -12.33 -11.93 -6.37
C GLY A 84 -11.67 -13.20 -6.90
N GLN A 85 -10.39 -13.11 -7.25
CA GLN A 85 -9.59 -14.24 -7.76
C GLN A 85 -9.36 -15.31 -6.69
N HIS A 86 -9.27 -14.91 -5.42
CA HIS A 86 -9.02 -15.80 -4.29
C HIS A 86 -10.25 -15.99 -3.39
N ALA A 87 -11.46 -15.77 -3.91
CA ALA A 87 -12.68 -15.74 -3.11
C ALA A 87 -12.95 -17.05 -2.36
N GLU A 88 -12.63 -18.21 -2.94
CA GLU A 88 -12.77 -19.50 -2.27
C GLU A 88 -11.83 -19.64 -1.06
N ALA A 89 -10.55 -19.32 -1.24
CA ALA A 89 -9.57 -19.35 -0.16
C ALA A 89 -9.93 -18.38 0.96
N LEU A 90 -10.39 -17.17 0.60
CA LEU A 90 -10.83 -16.17 1.57
C LEU A 90 -12.09 -16.60 2.33
N ARG A 91 -13.05 -17.29 1.67
CA ARG A 91 -14.21 -17.89 2.34
C ARG A 91 -13.84 -19.01 3.32
N GLY A 92 -12.69 -19.65 3.11
CA GLY A 92 -12.15 -20.68 4.01
C GLY A 92 -11.42 -20.13 5.24
N LEU A 93 -11.21 -18.82 5.35
CA LEU A 93 -10.60 -18.22 6.54
C LEU A 93 -11.55 -18.37 7.74
N ARG A 94 -10.99 -18.68 8.91
CA ARG A 94 -11.75 -18.65 10.17
C ARG A 94 -12.22 -17.26 10.57
N GLY A 95 -11.53 -16.22 10.08
CA GLY A 95 -11.95 -14.84 10.25
C GLY A 95 -11.12 -13.88 9.40
N LEU A 96 -11.76 -12.81 8.97
CA LEU A 96 -11.16 -11.71 8.21
C LEU A 96 -11.63 -10.39 8.82
N TYR A 97 -10.71 -9.70 9.50
CA TYR A 97 -10.99 -8.43 10.17
C TYR A 97 -10.20 -7.31 9.51
N LEU A 98 -10.91 -6.27 9.07
CA LEU A 98 -10.37 -5.10 8.40
C LEU A 98 -10.67 -3.86 9.24
N GLU A 99 -9.64 -3.11 9.62
CA GLU A 99 -9.82 -1.81 10.27
C GLU A 99 -8.89 -0.72 9.73
N ALA A 100 -9.38 0.52 9.74
CA ALA A 100 -8.57 1.71 9.48
C ALA A 100 -9.08 2.91 10.31
N GLY A 101 -8.17 3.86 10.56
CA GLY A 101 -8.53 5.14 11.17
C GLY A 101 -9.32 6.01 10.20
N LYS A 102 -10.34 6.73 10.66
CA LYS A 102 -11.14 7.63 9.81
C LYS A 102 -10.33 8.78 9.19
N ARG A 103 -9.20 9.13 9.81
CA ARG A 103 -8.27 10.19 9.38
C ARG A 103 -6.88 9.60 9.08
N ASP A 104 -6.83 8.37 8.60
CA ASP A 104 -5.56 7.72 8.19
C ASP A 104 -4.83 8.59 7.16
N GLU A 105 -3.57 8.90 7.46
CA GLU A 105 -2.70 9.82 6.72
C GLU A 105 -2.35 9.30 5.32
N PHE A 106 -2.53 7.99 5.09
CA PHE A 106 -2.33 7.33 3.82
C PHE A 106 -3.63 7.01 3.08
N HIS A 107 -4.77 7.50 3.61
CA HIS A 107 -6.10 7.36 2.99
C HIS A 107 -6.59 5.90 2.87
N LEU A 108 -6.07 4.98 3.69
CA LEU A 108 -6.37 3.55 3.62
C LEU A 108 -7.84 3.21 3.90
N GLN A 109 -8.54 4.02 4.71
CA GLN A 109 -9.97 3.88 4.98
C GLN A 109 -10.81 3.87 3.71
N PHE A 110 -10.43 4.63 2.68
CA PHE A 110 -11.19 4.64 1.43
C PHE A 110 -11.00 3.35 0.64
N SER A 111 -9.77 2.83 0.57
CA SER A 111 -9.48 1.56 -0.09
C SER A 111 -10.11 0.37 0.66
N LEU A 112 -10.11 0.40 2.00
CA LEU A 112 -10.78 -0.62 2.81
C LEU A 112 -12.30 -0.66 2.59
N ARG A 113 -12.96 0.49 2.42
CA ARG A 113 -14.39 0.54 2.04
C ARG A 113 -14.65 -0.12 0.68
N ILE A 114 -13.76 0.12 -0.29
CA ILE A 114 -13.86 -0.51 -1.61
C ILE A 114 -13.66 -2.02 -1.48
N LEU A 115 -12.62 -2.45 -0.76
CA LEU A 115 -12.34 -3.86 -0.50
C LEU A 115 -13.51 -4.56 0.20
N ALA A 116 -14.06 -3.98 1.27
CA ALA A 116 -15.20 -4.53 1.99
C ALA A 116 -16.42 -4.72 1.06
N ARG A 117 -16.69 -3.74 0.18
CA ARG A 117 -17.75 -3.87 -0.82
C ARG A 117 -17.49 -5.03 -1.80
N GLU A 118 -16.27 -5.18 -2.31
CA GLU A 118 -15.94 -6.28 -3.22
C GLU A 118 -15.97 -7.65 -2.51
N LEU A 119 -15.45 -7.74 -1.28
CA LEU A 119 -15.58 -8.94 -0.44
C LEU A 119 -17.05 -9.34 -0.25
N GLN A 120 -17.93 -8.36 0.01
CA GLN A 120 -19.36 -8.60 0.14
C GLN A 120 -19.98 -9.11 -1.18
N ARG A 121 -19.59 -8.54 -2.33
CA ARG A 121 -20.06 -9.00 -3.65
C ARG A 121 -19.65 -10.44 -3.96
N HIS A 122 -18.49 -10.87 -3.47
CA HIS A 122 -17.99 -12.24 -3.61
C HIS A 122 -18.48 -13.19 -2.50
N GLY A 123 -19.33 -12.72 -1.60
CA GLY A 123 -19.89 -13.52 -0.50
C GLY A 123 -18.83 -13.98 0.50
N ILE A 124 -17.74 -13.21 0.67
CA ILE A 124 -16.66 -13.52 1.60
C ILE A 124 -17.02 -12.96 2.99
N PRO A 125 -17.15 -13.81 4.03
CA PRO A 125 -17.37 -13.33 5.40
C PRO A 125 -16.21 -12.45 5.85
N HIS A 126 -16.52 -11.26 6.32
CA HIS A 126 -15.53 -10.32 6.85
C HIS A 126 -16.18 -9.33 7.81
N GLU A 127 -15.36 -8.78 8.69
CA GLU A 127 -15.71 -7.61 9.50
C GLU A 127 -14.90 -6.41 8.99
N HIS A 128 -15.59 -5.28 8.78
CA HIS A 128 -14.97 -4.01 8.44
C HIS A 128 -15.40 -2.96 9.45
N THR A 129 -14.42 -2.28 10.06
CA THR A 129 -14.69 -1.19 11.01
C THR A 129 -13.74 -0.01 10.80
N GLU A 130 -14.21 1.16 11.23
CA GLU A 130 -13.40 2.37 11.24
C GLU A 130 -13.43 3.01 12.62
N PHE A 131 -12.29 3.50 13.09
CA PHE A 131 -12.15 4.10 14.41
C PHE A 131 -11.73 5.58 14.33
N GLU A 132 -11.99 6.33 15.41
CA GLU A 132 -11.48 7.69 15.55
C GLU A 132 -9.95 7.65 15.72
N GLY A 133 -9.22 8.15 14.72
CA GLY A 133 -7.76 8.12 14.71
C GLY A 133 -7.19 8.19 13.30
N GLY A 134 -5.86 8.10 13.23
CA GLY A 134 -5.09 7.99 11.99
C GLY A 134 -4.42 6.61 11.89
N HIS A 135 -3.35 6.56 11.11
CA HIS A 135 -2.51 5.39 10.88
C HIS A 135 -1.59 5.07 12.06
N PHE A 136 -1.21 6.11 12.82
CA PHE A 136 -0.24 6.02 13.90
C PHE A 136 -0.90 5.95 15.29
N GLY A 137 -0.12 5.55 16.29
CA GLY A 137 -0.59 5.51 17.70
C GLY A 137 -1.59 4.38 17.96
N MET A 138 -1.32 3.20 17.38
CA MET A 138 -2.28 2.08 17.35
C MET A 138 -2.30 1.22 18.64
N ASP A 139 -1.51 1.55 19.66
CA ASP A 139 -1.34 0.70 20.84
C ASP A 139 -2.66 0.35 21.55
N ALA A 140 -3.58 1.31 21.63
CA ALA A 140 -4.89 1.09 22.24
C ALA A 140 -5.76 0.11 21.44
N ARG A 141 -5.53 -0.01 20.11
CA ARG A 141 -6.29 -0.90 19.22
C ARG A 141 -6.00 -2.36 19.50
N TYR A 142 -4.81 -2.73 20.00
CA TYR A 142 -4.51 -4.12 20.37
C TYR A 142 -5.50 -4.70 21.38
N LYS A 143 -6.03 -3.87 22.30
CA LYS A 143 -7.05 -4.30 23.27
C LYS A 143 -8.40 -4.62 22.62
N THR A 144 -8.65 -4.13 21.41
CA THR A 144 -9.85 -4.42 20.61
C THR A 144 -9.60 -5.54 19.60
N VAL A 145 -8.46 -5.52 18.90
CA VAL A 145 -8.17 -6.45 17.81
C VAL A 145 -7.81 -7.84 18.33
N LEU A 146 -6.95 -7.94 19.35
CA LEU A 146 -6.49 -9.25 19.84
C LEU A 146 -7.65 -10.14 20.33
N PRO A 147 -8.62 -9.65 21.15
CA PRO A 147 -9.76 -10.47 21.53
C PRO A 147 -10.61 -10.94 20.35
N ARG A 148 -10.77 -10.11 19.29
CA ARG A 148 -11.49 -10.52 18.08
C ARG A 148 -10.76 -11.63 17.33
N LEU A 149 -9.46 -11.48 17.13
CA LEU A 149 -8.64 -12.50 16.47
C LEU A 149 -8.65 -13.82 17.25
N LEU A 150 -8.59 -13.77 18.59
CA LEU A 150 -8.73 -14.95 19.44
C LEU A 150 -10.11 -15.60 19.30
N GLY A 151 -11.17 -14.79 19.17
CA GLY A 151 -12.52 -15.27 18.91
C GLY A 151 -12.59 -16.15 17.66
N TYR A 152 -11.99 -15.72 16.54
CA TYR A 152 -11.95 -16.54 15.32
C TYR A 152 -11.17 -17.84 15.43
N LEU A 153 -10.26 -17.97 16.40
CA LEU A 153 -9.44 -19.17 16.57
C LEU A 153 -10.00 -20.16 17.60
N ALA A 154 -10.92 -19.70 18.44
CA ALA A 154 -11.54 -20.51 19.50
C ALA A 154 -12.70 -21.37 18.99
N ASP A 155 -13.25 -21.02 17.82
CA ASP A 155 -14.25 -21.78 17.05
C ASP A 155 -13.59 -22.69 15.99
#